data_AF-A0A4Q5QJC9-F1
#
_entry.id   AF-A0A4Q5QJC9-F1
#
_cell.length_a   1.000
_cell.length_b   1.000
_cell.length_c   1.000
_cell.angle_alpha   90.00
_cell.angle_beta   90.00
_cell.angle_gamma   90.00
#
_symmetry.space_group_name_H-M   'P 1'
#
loop_
_entity.id
_entity.type
_entity.pdbx_description
1 polymer ?
#
loop_
_entity_poly.entity_id
_entity_poly.type
_entity_poly.pdbx_seq_one_letter_code
_entity_poly.pdbx_strand_id
1 'polypeptide(L)' 'MNTKEDKKALMESLKSKVLSKEPETPVQTVKPVKEKVEEIRFTFDMPADTLLKIKVLAANEKTSIKKLILAALEKQYSI' A
#
# COMPACT_ATOMS: atom_id res chain seq x y z
N MET A 1 8.42 -52.97 33.19
CA MET A 1 7.71 -51.75 32.74
C MET A 1 8.69 -50.91 31.91
N ASN A 2 8.55 -50.97 30.57
CA ASN A 2 9.50 -50.35 29.61
C ASN A 2 9.20 -48.86 29.38
N THR A 3 9.54 -48.03 30.38
CA THR A 3 9.23 -46.60 30.41
C THR A 3 9.91 -45.72 29.35
N LYS A 4 10.85 -46.26 28.55
CA LYS A 4 11.54 -45.52 27.49
C LYS A 4 10.79 -45.53 26.16
N GLU A 5 10.14 -46.64 25.82
CA GLU A 5 9.36 -46.77 24.57
C GLU A 5 8.08 -45.96 24.63
N ASP A 6 7.39 -45.96 25.78
CA ASP A 6 6.18 -45.17 26.02
C ASP A 6 6.44 -43.66 25.91
N LYS A 7 7.60 -43.19 26.39
CA LYS A 7 7.99 -41.77 26.27
C LYS A 7 8.29 -41.37 24.83
N LYS A 8 8.87 -42.28 24.04
CA LYS A 8 9.16 -42.05 22.62
C LYS A 8 7.86 -41.99 21.80
N ALA A 9 6.95 -42.92 22.04
CA ALA A 9 5.63 -42.94 21.41
C ALA A 9 4.79 -41.70 21.77
N LEU A 10 4.85 -41.24 23.04
CA LEU A 10 4.20 -40.01 23.47
C LEU A 10 4.76 -38.78 22.76
N MET A 11 6.09 -38.65 22.68
CA MET A 11 6.78 -37.56 21.97
C MET A 11 6.44 -37.54 20.48
N GLU A 12 6.34 -38.70 19.85
CA GLU A 12 6.01 -38.83 18.42
C GLU A 12 4.55 -38.46 18.15
N SER A 13 3.63 -38.83 19.05
CA SER A 13 2.22 -38.43 19.00
C SER A 13 2.00 -36.92 19.22
N LEU A 14 2.86 -36.27 20.01
CA LEU A 14 2.80 -34.84 20.26
C LEU A 14 3.33 -34.05 19.05
N LYS A 15 4.44 -34.50 18.45
CA LYS A 15 4.98 -33.91 17.23
C LYS A 15 3.97 -33.97 16.08
N SER A 16 3.33 -35.10 15.85
CA SER A 16 2.34 -35.25 14.78
C SER A 16 1.12 -34.35 14.98
N LYS A 17 0.66 -34.16 16.23
CA LYS A 17 -0.44 -33.24 16.57
C LYS A 17 -0.11 -31.76 16.43
N VAL A 18 1.16 -31.38 16.60
CA VAL A 18 1.61 -29.98 16.49
C VAL A 18 1.90 -29.63 15.03
N LEU A 19 2.54 -30.51 14.26
CA LEU A 19 2.84 -30.29 12.84
C LEU A 19 1.58 -30.25 11.96
N SER A 20 0.54 -31.01 12.32
CA SER A 20 -0.74 -31.01 11.60
C SER A 20 -1.63 -29.80 11.90
N LYS A 21 -1.23 -28.97 12.87
CA LYS A 21 -1.92 -27.73 13.25
C LYS A 21 -1.01 -26.52 13.12
N GLU A 22 -0.11 -26.53 12.14
CA GLU A 22 0.63 -25.32 11.80
C GLU A 22 -0.40 -24.23 11.44
N PRO A 23 -0.54 -23.18 12.26
CA PRO A 23 -1.48 -22.11 11.93
C PRO A 23 -0.98 -21.49 10.63
N GLU A 24 -1.85 -21.39 9.63
CA GLU A 24 -1.59 -20.61 8.43
C GLU A 24 -1.26 -19.18 8.87
N THR A 25 0.02 -18.87 8.95
CA THR A 25 0.44 -17.50 9.22
C THR A 25 0.07 -16.68 7.99
N PRO A 26 -0.60 -15.53 8.15
CA PRO A 26 -0.96 -14.71 7.01
C PRO A 26 0.31 -14.34 6.25
N VAL A 27 0.45 -14.87 5.05
CA VAL A 27 1.61 -14.65 4.19
C VAL A 27 1.68 -13.15 3.89
N GLN A 28 2.74 -12.50 4.39
CA GLN A 28 2.94 -11.08 4.15
C GLN A 28 3.37 -10.88 2.70
N THR A 29 2.41 -10.55 1.83
CA THR A 29 2.71 -10.13 0.46
C THR A 29 3.35 -8.74 0.49
N VAL A 30 4.68 -8.69 0.38
CA VAL A 30 5.42 -7.45 0.14
C VAL A 30 5.15 -6.96 -1.27
N LYS A 31 4.50 -5.80 -1.40
CA LYS A 31 4.39 -5.10 -2.69
C LYS A 31 5.68 -4.32 -2.94
N PRO A 32 6.30 -4.42 -4.12
CA PRO A 32 7.39 -3.54 -4.50
C PRO A 32 6.95 -2.08 -4.35
N VAL A 33 7.76 -1.26 -3.69
CA VAL A 33 7.52 0.18 -3.61
C VAL A 33 7.71 0.72 -5.03
N LYS A 34 6.63 1.22 -5.64
CA LYS A 34 6.72 1.88 -6.95
C LYS A 34 7.71 3.04 -6.83
N GLU A 35 8.65 3.12 -7.77
CA GLU A 35 9.60 4.23 -7.86
C GLU A 35 8.82 5.55 -7.87
N LYS A 36 9.18 6.45 -6.95
CA LYS A 36 8.58 7.77 -6.90
C LYS A 36 9.20 8.60 -8.01
N VAL A 37 8.35 9.20 -8.84
CA VAL A 37 8.77 10.22 -9.80
C VAL A 37 9.47 11.34 -9.04
N GLU A 38 10.58 11.84 -9.58
CA GLU A 38 11.31 12.96 -8.97
C GLU A 38 10.42 14.21 -9.02
N GLU A 39 10.03 14.72 -7.85
CA GLU A 39 9.14 15.88 -7.73
C GLU A 39 9.91 17.08 -7.17
N ILE A 40 9.88 18.20 -7.89
CA ILE A 40 10.46 19.47 -7.44
C ILE A 40 9.35 20.32 -6.82
N ARG A 41 9.61 20.88 -5.63
CA ARG A 41 8.67 21.80 -4.99
C ARG A 41 8.65 23.13 -5.74
N PHE A 42 7.46 23.53 -6.18
CA PHE A 42 7.21 24.81 -6.84
C PHE A 42 6.09 25.56 -6.11
N THR A 43 6.25 26.87 -5.95
CA THR A 43 5.28 27.77 -5.34
C THR A 43 5.12 29.00 -6.22
N PHE A 44 3.88 29.45 -6.40
CA PHE A 44 3.54 30.67 -7.14
C PHE A 44 2.32 31.32 -6.51
N ASP A 45 2.19 32.64 -6.70
CA ASP A 45 1.03 33.39 -6.25
C ASP A 45 -0.08 33.36 -7.31
N MET A 46 -1.33 33.27 -6.87
CA MET A 46 -2.48 33.30 -7.76
C MET A 46 -3.65 34.08 -7.16
N PRO A 47 -4.55 34.64 -7.99
CA PRO A 47 -5.76 35.30 -7.51
C PRO A 47 -6.61 34.35 -6.66
N ALA A 48 -7.14 34.84 -5.54
CA ALA A 48 -7.93 34.06 -4.60
C ALA A 48 -9.16 33.43 -5.27
N ASP A 49 -9.84 34.17 -6.14
CA ASP A 49 -11.01 33.70 -6.88
C ASP A 49 -10.67 32.54 -7.82
N THR A 50 -9.49 32.58 -8.44
CA THR A 50 -9.01 31.52 -9.33
C THR A 50 -8.74 30.24 -8.55
N LEU A 51 -8.10 30.34 -7.37
CA LEU A 51 -7.88 29.19 -6.50
C LEU A 51 -9.20 28.56 -6.05
N LEU A 52 -10.20 29.39 -5.72
CA LEU A 52 -11.52 28.91 -5.30
C LEU A 52 -12.22 28.13 -6.43
N LYS A 53 -12.20 28.66 -7.66
CA LYS A 53 -12.76 27.98 -8.84
C LYS A 53 -12.09 26.63 -9.08
N ILE A 54 -10.76 26.56 -8.99
CA ILE A 54 -10.01 25.31 -9.19
C ILE A 54 -10.34 24.29 -8.09
N LYS A 55 -10.51 24.71 -6.83
CA LYS A 55 -10.94 23.82 -5.74
C LYS A 55 -12.31 23.19 -6.02
N VAL A 56 -13.26 23.99 -6.50
CA VAL A 56 -14.61 23.50 -6.86
C VAL A 56 -14.53 22.51 -8.02
N LEU A 57 -13.75 22.82 -9.07
CA LEU A 57 -13.53 21.90 -10.19
C LEU A 57 -12.91 20.57 -9.75
N ALA A 58 -11.87 20.63 -8.90
CA ALA A 58 -11.22 19.43 -8.36
C ALA A 58 -12.20 18.53 -7.59
N ALA A 59 -13.07 19.14 -6.78
CA ALA A 59 -14.11 18.44 -6.05
C ALA A 59 -15.13 17.77 -6.99
N ASN A 60 -15.58 18.49 -8.03
CA ASN A 60 -16.55 17.98 -9.00
C ASN A 60 -15.99 16.79 -9.80
N GLU A 61 -14.74 16.87 -10.23
CA GLU A 61 -14.08 15.82 -11.02
C GLU A 61 -13.50 14.68 -10.16
N LYS A 62 -13.58 14.80 -8.82
CA LYS A 62 -12.97 13.87 -7.86
C LYS A 62 -11.46 13.67 -8.10
N THR A 63 -10.77 14.74 -8.49
CA THR A 63 -9.32 14.75 -8.73
C THR A 63 -8.61 15.68 -7.75
N SER A 64 -7.28 15.70 -7.78
CA SER A 64 -6.50 16.66 -7.00
C SER A 64 -6.21 17.92 -7.83
N ILE A 65 -6.07 19.05 -7.15
CA ILE A 65 -5.65 20.32 -7.78
C ILE A 65 -4.36 20.13 -8.59
N LYS A 66 -3.41 19.35 -8.06
CA LYS A 66 -2.16 18.99 -8.77
C LYS A 66 -2.46 18.33 -10.12
N LYS A 67 -3.35 17.33 -10.15
CA LYS A 67 -3.71 16.63 -11.39
C LYS A 67 -4.38 17.56 -12.40
N LEU A 68 -5.26 18.45 -11.95
CA LEU A 68 -5.89 19.43 -12.84
C LEU A 68 -4.88 20.36 -13.49
N ILE A 69 -3.96 20.91 -12.69
CA ILE A 69 -2.93 21.84 -13.19
C ILE A 69 -2.01 21.12 -14.17
N LEU A 70 -1.54 19.91 -13.83
CA LEU A 70 -0.70 19.12 -14.73
C LEU A 70 -1.43 18.77 -16.03
N ALA A 71 -2.68 18.30 -15.96
CA ALA A 71 -3.46 17.97 -17.16
C ALA A 71 -3.69 19.20 -18.06
N ALA A 72 -3.90 20.39 -17.47
CA ALA A 72 -4.01 21.63 -18.22
C ALA A 72 -2.68 22.01 -18.91
N LEU A 73 -1.56 21.81 -18.23
CA LEU A 73 -0.22 22.06 -18.78
C LEU A 73 0.11 21.06 -19.90
N GLU A 74 -0.12 19.76 -19.69
CA GLU A 74 0.03 18.70 -20.71
C GLU A 74 -0.81 19.02 -21.94
N LYS A 75 -2.06 19.47 -21.75
CA LYS A 75 -2.95 19.83 -22.86
C LYS A 75 -2.49 21.07 -23.64
N GLN A 76 -1.98 22.08 -22.97
CA GLN A 76 -1.62 23.37 -23.58
C GLN A 76 -0.23 23.34 -24.23
N TYR A 77 0.70 22.61 -23.64
CA TYR A 77 2.12 22.64 -23.99
C TYR A 77 2.67 21.28 -24.45
N SER A 78 1.87 20.22 -24.41
CA SER A 78 2.28 18.85 -24.79
C SER A 78 3.53 18.37 -24.05
N ILE A 79 3.68 18.79 -22.79
CA ILE A 79 4.73 18.35 -21.85
C ILE A 79 4.32 17.02 -21.24
#